data_AF-A0A6J4CYG8-F1
#
_entry.id   AF-A0A6J4CYG8-F1
#
_cell.length_a   1.000
_cell.length_b   1.000
_cell.length_c   1.000
_cell.angle_alpha   90.00
_cell.angle_beta   90.00
_cell.angle_gamma   90.00
#
_symmetry.space_group_name_H-M   'P 1'
#
loop_
_entity.id
_entity.type
_entity.pdbx_description
1 polymer ?
#
loop_
_entity_poly.entity_id
_entity_poly.type
_entity_poly.pdbx_seq_one_letter_code
_entity_poly.pdbx_strand_id
1 'polypeptide(L)' 'MKNLPDMDNYSRLLKITFIDGDIWENAKLNGYDYAPPNLLEDEADLEDELRVTYQGIRYSIKASEIQKIESQKH' A
#
# COMPACT_ATOMS: atom_id res chain seq x y z
N MET A 1 -13.89 -1.95 5.11
CA MET A 1 -12.41 -2.01 5.09
C MET A 1 -11.94 -1.83 3.66
N LYS A 2 -10.91 -1.00 3.46
CA LYS A 2 -10.22 -0.94 2.17
C LYS A 2 -9.09 -1.96 2.24
N ASN A 3 -8.96 -2.74 1.18
CA ASN A 3 -7.94 -3.76 1.08
C ASN A 3 -6.98 -3.35 -0.03
N LEU A 4 -5.71 -3.73 0.13
CA LEU A 4 -4.75 -3.63 -0.96
C LEU A 4 -5.15 -4.58 -2.10
N PRO A 5 -4.83 -4.23 -3.35
CA PRO A 5 -4.92 -5.19 -4.44
C PRO A 5 -3.91 -6.32 -4.21
N ASP A 6 -4.02 -7.41 -4.98
CA ASP A 6 -3.04 -8.49 -4.94
C ASP A 6 -1.65 -7.98 -5.36
N MET A 7 -0.82 -7.69 -4.37
CA MET A 7 0.49 -7.07 -4.51
C MET A 7 1.53 -7.99 -5.16
N ASP A 8 1.30 -9.31 -5.19
CA ASP A 8 2.17 -10.27 -5.87
C ASP A 8 2.24 -10.02 -7.40
N ASN A 9 1.23 -9.35 -7.96
CA ASN A 9 1.16 -9.03 -9.39
C ASN A 9 1.84 -7.69 -9.76
N TYR A 10 2.41 -6.97 -8.80
CA TYR A 10 3.02 -5.67 -9.03
C TYR A 10 4.53 -5.74 -9.22
N SER A 11 5.09 -4.81 -10.00
CA SER A 11 6.53 -4.64 -10.10
C SER A 11 7.11 -4.05 -8.80
N ARG A 12 8.43 -4.13 -8.65
CA ARG A 12 9.13 -3.57 -7.49
C ARG A 12 9.07 -2.04 -7.41
N LEU A 13 8.79 -1.35 -8.51
CA LEU A 13 8.65 0.10 -8.54
C LEU A 13 7.20 0.46 -8.78
N LEU A 14 6.64 1.22 -7.85
CA LEU A 14 5.23 1.57 -7.83
C LEU A 14 5.06 3.07 -8.07
N LYS A 15 3.98 3.38 -8.77
CA LYS A 15 3.32 4.68 -8.69
C LYS A 15 2.14 4.54 -7.74
N ILE A 16 2.11 5.38 -6.72
CA ILE A 16 1.07 5.40 -5.70
C ILE A 16 0.37 6.75 -5.76
N THR A 17 -0.95 6.74 -5.88
CA THR A 17 -1.80 7.93 -5.77
C THR A 17 -2.57 7.84 -4.47
N PHE A 18 -2.44 8.86 -3.63
CA PHE A 18 -3.07 8.97 -2.32
C PHE A 18 -4.43 9.68 -2.44
N ILE A 19 -5.29 9.50 -1.43
CA ILE A 19 -6.64 10.10 -1.43
C ILE A 19 -6.61 11.63 -1.34
N ASP A 20 -5.59 12.20 -0.70
CA ASP A 20 -5.37 13.65 -0.63
C ASP A 20 -4.89 14.26 -1.96
N GLY A 21 -4.61 13.43 -2.97
CA GLY A 21 -4.15 13.83 -4.29
C GLY A 21 -2.64 13.76 -4.49
N ASP A 22 -1.87 13.42 -3.44
CA ASP A 22 -0.43 13.24 -3.58
C ASP A 22 -0.10 12.05 -4.48
N ILE A 23 1.02 12.15 -5.19
CA ILE A 23 1.48 11.11 -6.11
C ILE A 23 2.96 10.83 -5.83
N TRP A 24 3.24 9.58 -5.47
CA TRP A 24 4.62 9.08 -5.36
C TRP A 24 4.94 8.24 -6.58
N GLU A 25 6.01 8.62 -7.28
CA GLU A 25 6.57 7.84 -8.39
C GLU A 25 7.92 7.25 -7.99
N ASN A 26 8.24 6.06 -8.51
CA ASN A 26 9.42 5.28 -8.17
C ASN A 26 9.47 4.86 -6.69
N ALA A 27 8.30 4.66 -6.06
CA ALA A 27 8.23 4.09 -4.73
C ALA A 27 8.60 2.62 -4.79
N LYS A 28 9.66 2.21 -4.09
CA LYS A 28 10.13 0.83 -4.11
C LYS A 28 9.32 -0.03 -3.15
N LEU A 29 8.65 -1.06 -3.67
CA LEU A 29 7.95 -2.06 -2.86
C LEU A 29 8.95 -2.83 -1.99
N ASN A 30 8.75 -2.79 -0.68
CA ASN A 30 9.50 -3.56 0.30
C ASN A 30 8.71 -4.76 0.85
N GLY A 31 7.38 -4.67 0.88
CA GLY A 31 6.48 -5.72 1.37
C GLY A 31 5.06 -5.19 1.59
N TYR A 32 4.17 -6.06 2.04
CA TYR A 32 2.78 -5.75 2.37
C TYR A 32 2.30 -6.72 3.45
N ASP A 33 1.34 -6.28 4.27
CA ASP A 33 0.67 -7.09 5.27
C ASP A 33 -0.83 -6.98 5.04
N TYR A 34 -1.50 -8.13 4.85
CA TYR A 34 -2.95 -8.17 4.73
C TYR A 34 -3.58 -8.39 6.10
N ALA A 35 -4.56 -7.57 6.45
CA ALA A 35 -5.38 -7.79 7.62
C ALA A 35 -6.19 -9.10 7.46
N PRO A 36 -6.36 -9.89 8.53
CA PRO A 36 -7.18 -11.09 8.50
C PRO A 36 -8.60 -10.80 7.96
N PRO A 37 -9.23 -11.72 7.22
CA PRO A 37 -10.58 -11.50 6.67
C PRO A 37 -11.71 -11.57 7.71
N ASN A 38 -11.46 -12.15 8.90
CA ASN A 38 -12.43 -12.31 9.98
C ASN A 38 -11.92 -11.58 11.22
N LEU A 39 -11.98 -10.26 11.18
CA LEU A 39 -11.62 -9.42 12.32
C LEU A 39 -12.76 -9.48 13.35
N LEU A 40 -12.39 -9.69 14.61
CA LEU A 40 -13.33 -9.55 15.73
C LEU A 40 -13.68 -8.05 15.92
N GLU A 41 -14.76 -7.73 16.63
CA GLU A 41 -15.23 -6.33 16.81
C GLU A 41 -14.16 -5.39 17.41
N ASP A 42 -13.22 -5.95 18.18
CA ASP A 42 -12.07 -5.29 18.79
C ASP A 42 -10.85 -5.16 17.85
N GLU A 43 -10.92 -5.77 16.67
CA GLU A 43 -9.89 -5.73 15.62
C GLU A 43 -10.31 -4.90 14.40
N ALA A 44 -11.43 -4.16 14.49
CA ALA A 44 -12.01 -3.38 13.40
C ALA A 44 -11.10 -2.28 12.82
N ASP A 45 -10.03 -1.92 13.52
CA ASP A 45 -9.01 -0.95 13.07
C ASP A 45 -7.83 -1.61 12.34
N LEU A 46 -7.78 -2.94 12.22
CA LEU A 46 -6.77 -3.63 11.42
C LEU A 46 -7.06 -3.45 9.94
N GLU A 47 -6.10 -2.86 9.23
CA GLU A 47 -6.17 -2.57 7.81
C GLU A 47 -4.91 -3.07 7.11
N ASP A 48 -5.03 -3.40 5.82
CA ASP A 48 -3.88 -3.76 5.00
C ASP A 48 -2.85 -2.63 4.95
N GLU A 49 -1.57 -2.99 5.08
CA GLU A 49 -0.46 -2.03 5.03
C GLU A 49 0.49 -2.34 3.89
N LEU A 50 0.89 -1.29 3.18
CA LEU A 50 1.89 -1.32 2.12
C LEU A 50 3.20 -0.73 2.64
N ARG A 51 4.28 -1.52 2.57
CA ARG A 51 5.62 -1.07 2.98
C ARG A 51 6.44 -0.69 1.75
N VAL A 52 6.83 0.58 1.66
CA VAL A 52 7.62 1.11 0.54
C VAL A 52 8.84 1.91 0.98
N THR A 53 9.82 2.04 0.09
CA THR A 53 10.89 3.05 0.22
C THR A 53 10.63 4.13 -0.81
N TYR A 54 10.45 5.37 -0.36
CA TYR A 54 10.30 6.53 -1.22
C TYR A 54 11.37 7.57 -0.86
N GLN A 55 12.10 8.07 -1.87
CA GLN A 55 13.21 9.02 -1.68
C GLN A 55 14.25 8.60 -0.61
N GLY A 56 14.48 7.29 -0.45
CA GLY A 56 15.43 6.73 0.52
C GLY A 56 14.87 6.52 1.93
N ILE A 57 13.61 6.89 2.19
CA ILE A 57 12.93 6.73 3.48
C ILE A 57 11.92 5.59 3.40
N ARG A 58 11.83 4.76 4.44
CA ARG A 58 10.83 3.68 4.53
C ARG A 58 9.52 4.19 5.13
N TYR A 59 8.42 3.80 4.51
CA TYR A 59 7.06 4.14 4.93
C TYR A 59 6.22 2.87 5.06
N SER A 60 5.30 2.87 6.03
CA SER A 60 4.13 1.99 6.07
C SER A 60 2.93 2.85 5.73
N ILE A 61 2.18 2.46 4.70
CA ILE A 61 1.03 3.22 4.18
C ILE A 61 -0.20 2.34 4.34
N LYS A 62 -1.25 2.86 4.98
CA LYS A 62 -2.50 2.14 5.13
C LYS A 62 -3.28 2.10 3.81
N ALA A 63 -4.01 1.03 3.55
CA ALA A 63 -4.84 0.92 2.35
C ALA A 63 -5.88 2.05 2.23
N SER A 64 -6.35 2.60 3.34
CA SER A 64 -7.28 3.72 3.40
C SER A 64 -6.67 5.03 2.93
N GLU A 65 -5.35 5.17 2.94
CA GLU A 65 -4.65 6.37 2.45
C GLU A 65 -4.45 6.30 0.93
N ILE A 66 -4.60 5.12 0.34
CA ILE A 66 -4.32 4.86 -1.07
C ILE A 66 -5.60 4.95 -1.90
N GLN A 67 -5.51 5.71 -2.99
CA GLN A 67 -6.52 5.77 -4.03
C GLN A 67 -6.22 4.78 -5.15
N LYS A 68 -4.97 4.68 -5.59
CA LYS A 68 -4.56 3.84 -6.72
C LYS A 68 -3.09 3.42 -6.62
N ILE A 69 -2.79 2.19 -7.04
CA ILE A 69 -1.42 1.67 -7.21
C ILE A 69 -1.26 1.24 -8.66
N GLU A 70 -0.12 1.56 -9.26
CA GLU A 70 0.26 1.12 -10.59
C GLU A 70 1.70 0.61 -10.60
N SER A 71 1.94 -0.47 -11.34
CA SER A 71 3.30 -0.92 -11.60
C SER A 71 4.01 0.05 -12.54
N GLN A 72 5.23 0.44 -12.20
CA GLN A 72 6.11 1.16 -13.10
C GLN A 72 7.11 0.19 -13.71
N LYS A 73 7.35 0.38 -15.02
CA LYS A 73 8.44 -0.31 -15.71
C LYS A 73 9.73 0.41 -15.36
N HIS A 74 10.77 -0.40 -15.17
CA HIS A 74 12.12 0.08 -14.90
C HIS A 74 12.77 0.65 -16.17
#